data_AF-A0A529HKL0-F1
#
_entry.id   AF-A0A529HKL0-F1
#
_cell.length_a   1.000
_cell.length_b   1.000
_cell.length_c   1.000
_cell.angle_alpha   90.00
_cell.angle_beta   90.00
_cell.angle_gamma   90.00
#
_symmetry.space_group_name_H-M   'P 1'
#
loop_
_entity.id
_entity.type
_entity.pdbx_description
1 polymer ?
#
loop_
_entity_poly.entity_id
_entity_poly.type
_entity_poly.pdbx_seq_one_letter_code
_entity_poly.pdbx_strand_id
1 'polypeptide(L)'
;VHDRVAFDWEDPETDLSADEVAARIFLPGGQPPKAGDVHRQPELAETLRIIARKGRAGFYEGAVAEDIVGRLRQLGGLHTLDDFASTKGDYKAPVGISYKGYGIHQMPPNNQGLTALLMLNVLSGFKLGELDPNGAERLHLEIEAGRLAYRDRDTFLGDQDHVAVPVKELLSSAYADR
;
A
#
# COMPACT_ATOMS: atom_id res chain seq x y z
N VAL A 1 12.89 -11.87 -18.11
CA VAL A 1 11.72 -12.10 -17.22
C VAL A 1 12.17 -13.12 -16.20
N HIS A 2 11.99 -12.82 -14.92
CA HIS A 2 12.36 -13.72 -13.82
C HIS A 2 11.21 -14.71 -13.53
N ASP A 3 11.51 -15.91 -13.02
CA ASP A 3 10.52 -16.98 -12.79
C ASP A 3 9.29 -16.50 -11.99
N ARG A 4 9.52 -15.76 -10.90
CA ARG A 4 8.44 -15.14 -10.11
C ARG A 4 7.51 -14.25 -10.95
N VAL A 5 8.09 -13.45 -11.85
CA VAL A 5 7.33 -12.54 -12.73
C VAL A 5 6.58 -13.31 -13.82
N ALA A 6 7.18 -14.37 -14.37
CA ALA A 6 6.50 -15.24 -15.32
C ALA A 6 5.28 -15.92 -14.68
N PHE A 7 5.42 -16.39 -13.44
CA PHE A 7 4.30 -16.94 -12.67
C PHE A 7 3.19 -15.90 -12.46
N ASP A 8 3.53 -14.67 -12.05
CA ASP A 8 2.52 -13.61 -11.85
C ASP A 8 1.82 -13.20 -13.15
N TRP A 9 2.48 -13.37 -14.30
CA TRP A 9 1.91 -13.04 -15.61
C TRP A 9 0.81 -14.02 -16.05
N GLU A 10 0.83 -15.23 -15.52
CA GLU A 10 -0.16 -16.26 -15.78
C GLU A 10 -1.37 -16.17 -14.82
N ASP A 11 -1.38 -15.17 -13.93
CA ASP A 11 -2.45 -15.00 -12.95
C ASP A 11 -3.80 -14.68 -13.63
N PRO A 12 -4.80 -15.58 -13.53
CA PRO A 12 -6.10 -15.38 -14.14
C PRO A 12 -6.91 -14.25 -13.52
N GLU A 13 -6.59 -13.80 -12.29
CA GLU A 13 -7.24 -12.64 -11.68
C GLU A 13 -6.83 -11.32 -12.36
N THR A 14 -5.68 -11.32 -13.03
CA THR A 14 -5.18 -10.19 -13.81
C THR A 14 -5.22 -10.51 -15.29
N ASP A 15 -6.41 -10.82 -15.83
CA ASP A 15 -6.56 -11.11 -17.26
C ASP A 15 -6.18 -9.91 -18.14
N LEU A 16 -4.91 -9.85 -18.54
CA LEU A 16 -4.34 -8.80 -19.38
C LEU A 16 -4.90 -8.83 -20.80
N SER A 17 -5.58 -9.91 -21.20
CA SER A 17 -6.22 -10.02 -22.52
C SER A 17 -7.54 -9.23 -22.61
N ALA A 18 -8.13 -8.89 -21.46
CA ALA A 18 -9.38 -8.12 -21.39
C ALA A 18 -9.23 -6.65 -21.84
N ASP A 19 -8.01 -6.11 -21.84
CA ASP A 19 -7.70 -4.75 -22.27
C ASP A 19 -6.74 -4.77 -23.46
N GLU A 20 -7.13 -4.17 -24.58
CA GLU A 20 -6.33 -4.21 -25.83
C GLU A 20 -4.94 -3.55 -25.68
N VAL A 21 -4.82 -2.51 -24.86
CA VAL A 21 -3.54 -1.82 -24.62
C VAL A 21 -2.64 -2.69 -23.74
N ALA A 22 -3.20 -3.27 -22.68
CA ALA A 22 -2.49 -4.20 -21.81
C ALA A 22 -2.03 -5.44 -22.59
N ALA A 23 -2.90 -6.07 -23.39
CA ALA A 23 -2.55 -7.20 -24.23
C ALA A 23 -1.42 -6.86 -25.22
N ARG A 24 -1.49 -5.72 -25.89
CA ARG A 24 -0.44 -5.30 -26.84
C ARG A 24 0.93 -5.20 -26.18
N ILE A 25 0.98 -4.63 -24.98
CA ILE A 25 2.24 -4.39 -24.26
C ILE A 25 2.71 -5.68 -23.62
N PHE A 26 1.84 -6.32 -22.83
CA PHE A 26 2.21 -7.38 -21.91
C PHE A 26 2.02 -8.80 -22.45
N LEU A 27 1.29 -9.00 -23.55
CA LEU A 27 1.12 -10.31 -24.19
C LEU A 27 1.69 -10.28 -25.63
N PRO A 28 3.02 -10.13 -25.79
CA PRO A 28 3.63 -10.11 -27.12
C PRO A 28 3.37 -11.44 -27.84
N GLY A 29 2.74 -11.38 -29.02
CA GLY A 29 2.31 -12.58 -29.74
C GLY A 29 1.07 -13.25 -29.13
N GLY A 30 0.33 -12.54 -28.28
CA GLY A 30 -0.90 -13.02 -27.65
C GLY A 30 -0.68 -13.98 -26.50
N GLN A 31 0.54 -14.07 -25.95
CA GLN A 31 0.90 -14.99 -24.88
C GLN A 31 1.77 -14.29 -23.82
N PRO A 32 1.69 -14.70 -22.55
CA PRO A 32 2.56 -14.18 -21.50
C PRO A 32 4.02 -14.57 -21.76
N PRO A 33 4.99 -13.66 -21.56
CA PRO A 33 6.41 -13.98 -21.61
C PRO A 33 6.82 -15.05 -20.60
N LYS A 34 7.71 -15.94 -21.01
CA LYS A 34 8.24 -17.02 -20.17
C LYS A 34 9.45 -16.55 -19.37
N ALA A 35 9.79 -17.32 -18.36
CA ALA A 35 11.08 -17.21 -17.68
C ALA A 35 12.24 -17.18 -18.69
N GLY A 36 13.14 -16.22 -18.53
CA GLY A 36 14.27 -15.99 -19.45
C GLY A 36 13.97 -15.03 -20.61
N ASP A 37 12.70 -14.78 -20.96
CA ASP A 37 12.37 -13.90 -22.09
C ASP A 37 12.79 -12.45 -21.84
N VAL A 38 13.09 -11.71 -22.91
CA VAL A 38 13.37 -10.27 -22.84
C VAL A 38 12.10 -9.49 -23.17
N HIS A 39 11.46 -8.95 -22.15
CA HIS A 39 10.31 -8.06 -22.31
C HIS A 39 10.76 -6.59 -22.38
N ARG A 40 10.28 -5.85 -23.38
CA ARG A 40 10.67 -4.46 -23.65
C ARG A 40 9.45 -3.55 -23.59
N GLN A 41 9.57 -2.42 -22.91
CA GLN A 41 8.50 -1.41 -22.80
C GLN A 41 8.99 -0.04 -23.30
N PRO A 42 9.08 0.16 -24.63
CA PRO A 42 9.59 1.41 -25.20
C PRO A 42 8.71 2.63 -24.89
N GLU A 43 7.40 2.45 -24.78
CA GLU A 43 6.44 3.50 -24.42
C GLU A 43 6.63 3.96 -22.96
N LEU A 44 6.80 3.00 -22.03
CA LEU A 44 7.17 3.30 -20.64
C LEU A 44 8.53 4.00 -20.57
N ALA A 45 9.50 3.58 -21.38
CA ALA A 45 10.80 4.22 -21.44
C ALA A 45 10.70 5.69 -21.88
N GLU A 46 9.82 6.03 -22.83
CA GLU A 46 9.61 7.43 -23.20
C GLU A 46 8.94 8.23 -22.08
N THR A 47 7.95 7.65 -21.40
CA THR A 47 7.34 8.26 -20.21
C THR A 47 8.39 8.57 -19.14
N LEU A 48 9.28 7.61 -18.83
CA LEU A 48 10.38 7.81 -17.89
C LEU A 48 11.38 8.89 -18.35
N ARG A 49 11.63 9.02 -19.66
CA ARG A 49 12.45 10.13 -20.19
C ARG A 49 11.78 11.49 -20.02
N ILE A 50 10.46 11.57 -20.18
CA ILE A 50 9.69 12.80 -19.93
C ILE A 50 9.79 13.18 -18.46
N ILE A 51 9.59 12.23 -17.54
CA ILE A 51 9.74 12.45 -16.10
C ILE A 51 11.17 12.89 -15.76
N ALA A 52 12.19 12.25 -16.32
CA ALA A 52 13.58 12.64 -16.08
C ALA A 52 13.87 14.08 -16.51
N ARG A 53 13.25 14.57 -17.59
CA ARG A 53 13.44 15.94 -18.09
C ARG A 53 12.60 16.99 -17.35
N LYS A 54 11.38 16.65 -16.94
CA LYS A 54 10.38 17.60 -16.42
C LYS A 54 10.08 17.42 -14.93
N GLY A 55 10.69 16.44 -14.27
CA GLY A 55 10.38 16.06 -12.90
C GLY A 55 8.91 15.65 -12.74
N ARG A 56 8.28 16.09 -11.64
CA ARG A 56 6.87 15.83 -11.32
C ARG A 56 5.93 16.20 -12.47
N ALA A 57 6.11 17.37 -13.07
CA ALA A 57 5.27 17.85 -14.17
C ALA A 57 5.33 16.94 -15.41
N GLY A 58 6.35 16.09 -15.53
CA GLY A 58 6.42 15.11 -16.61
C GLY A 58 5.42 13.95 -16.50
N PHE A 59 4.85 13.71 -15.32
CA PHE A 59 3.84 12.67 -15.09
C PHE A 59 2.45 13.26 -14.82
N TYR A 60 2.40 14.30 -13.98
CA TYR A 60 1.14 14.85 -13.47
C TYR A 60 0.56 15.98 -14.31
N GLU A 61 1.28 16.42 -15.36
CA GLU A 61 0.85 17.48 -16.26
C GLU A 61 1.22 17.13 -17.72
N GLY A 62 0.60 17.83 -18.67
CA GLY A 62 0.86 17.68 -20.11
C GLY A 62 0.57 16.28 -20.64
N ALA A 63 1.32 15.87 -21.67
CA ALA A 63 1.00 14.70 -22.51
C ALA A 63 0.77 13.39 -21.73
N VAL A 64 1.54 13.12 -20.66
CA VAL A 64 1.38 11.88 -19.86
C VAL A 64 0.08 11.92 -19.06
N ALA A 65 -0.24 13.05 -18.41
CA ALA A 65 -1.49 13.20 -17.68
C ALA A 65 -2.70 13.21 -18.63
N GLU A 66 -2.57 13.85 -19.80
CA GLU A 66 -3.58 13.84 -20.86
C GLU A 66 -3.88 12.43 -21.36
N ASP A 67 -2.86 11.60 -21.58
CA ASP A 67 -3.01 10.21 -22.00
C ASP A 67 -3.71 9.37 -20.93
N ILE A 68 -3.27 9.47 -19.66
CA ILE A 68 -3.89 8.77 -18.53
C ILE A 68 -5.36 9.17 -18.37
N VAL A 69 -5.66 10.47 -18.29
CA VAL A 69 -7.03 10.98 -18.11
C VAL A 69 -7.91 10.63 -19.30
N GLY A 70 -7.36 10.71 -20.52
CA GLY A 70 -8.03 10.30 -21.75
C GLY A 70 -8.45 8.82 -21.68
N ARG A 71 -7.51 7.93 -21.33
CA ARG A 71 -7.80 6.49 -21.21
C ARG A 71 -8.82 6.20 -20.11
N LEU A 72 -8.66 6.79 -18.92
CA LEU A 72 -9.56 6.58 -17.80
C LEU A 72 -10.99 7.01 -18.15
N ARG A 73 -11.17 8.16 -18.82
CA ARG A 73 -12.49 8.64 -19.25
C ARG A 73 -13.13 7.76 -20.31
N GLN A 74 -12.35 7.21 -21.25
CA GLN A 74 -12.87 6.23 -22.22
C GLN A 74 -13.43 4.97 -21.52
N LEU A 75 -12.87 4.61 -20.37
CA LEU A 75 -13.32 3.50 -19.54
C LEU A 75 -14.42 3.89 -18.53
N GLY A 76 -14.94 5.12 -18.58
CA GLY A 76 -15.99 5.62 -17.68
C GLY A 76 -15.50 6.24 -16.36
N GLY A 77 -14.19 6.44 -16.21
CA GLY A 77 -13.60 7.13 -15.07
C GLY A 77 -13.88 8.64 -15.05
N LEU A 78 -13.84 9.25 -13.85
CA LEU A 78 -14.21 10.65 -13.63
C LEU A 78 -13.01 11.60 -13.48
N HIS A 79 -11.78 11.09 -13.59
CA HIS A 79 -10.56 11.86 -13.38
C HIS A 79 -10.46 13.06 -14.32
N THR A 80 -9.86 14.13 -13.82
CA THR A 80 -9.58 15.37 -14.53
C THR A 80 -8.08 15.65 -14.52
N LEU A 81 -7.64 16.54 -15.41
CA LEU A 81 -6.25 17.03 -15.38
C LEU A 81 -5.98 17.77 -14.07
N ASP A 82 -6.98 18.45 -13.51
CA ASP A 82 -6.85 19.20 -12.25
C ASP A 82 -6.63 18.26 -11.05
N ASP A 83 -7.23 17.07 -11.03
CA ASP A 83 -6.96 16.04 -10.01
C ASP A 83 -5.47 15.67 -9.98
N PHE A 84 -4.88 15.46 -11.16
CA PHE A 84 -3.47 15.11 -11.31
C PHE A 84 -2.54 16.29 -10.97
N ALA A 85 -2.84 17.47 -11.49
CA ALA A 85 -2.04 18.68 -11.28
C ALA A 85 -1.98 19.06 -9.78
N SER A 86 -3.11 18.98 -9.08
CA SER A 86 -3.24 19.35 -7.66
C SER A 86 -2.72 18.30 -6.69
N THR A 87 -2.59 17.02 -7.10
CA THR A 87 -2.07 15.93 -6.26
C THR A 87 -0.66 16.24 -5.76
N LYS A 88 -0.36 15.95 -4.50
CA LYS A 88 0.99 16.09 -3.94
C LYS A 88 1.26 15.02 -2.88
N GLY A 89 2.54 14.73 -2.65
CA GLY A 89 2.96 13.95 -1.49
C GLY A 89 3.08 14.85 -0.27
N ASP A 90 2.66 14.35 0.88
CA ASP A 90 2.81 15.04 2.16
C ASP A 90 3.94 14.44 3.00
N TYR A 91 4.67 15.30 3.71
CA TYR A 91 5.54 14.87 4.80
C TYR A 91 4.72 14.81 6.08
N LYS A 92 4.58 13.60 6.64
CA LYS A 92 3.86 13.38 7.90
C LYS A 92 4.85 12.92 8.99
N ALA A 93 4.64 13.40 10.21
CA ALA A 93 5.39 12.90 11.37
C ALA A 93 4.95 11.46 11.66
N PRO A 94 5.89 10.52 11.90
CA PRO A 94 5.52 9.17 12.26
C PRO A 94 4.83 9.12 13.62
N VAL A 95 3.95 8.14 13.79
CA VAL A 95 3.38 7.76 15.08
C VAL A 95 4.20 6.63 15.67
N GLY A 96 4.20 6.46 16.99
CA GLY A 96 5.02 5.42 17.58
C GLY A 96 4.73 5.16 19.05
N ILE A 97 5.28 4.03 19.51
CA ILE A 97 5.21 3.57 20.89
C ILE A 97 6.60 3.09 21.34
N SER A 98 6.78 2.89 22.65
CA SER A 98 7.92 2.16 23.18
C SER A 98 7.51 0.71 23.46
N TYR A 99 8.22 -0.25 22.86
CA TYR A 99 7.99 -1.68 23.06
C TYR A 99 9.27 -2.35 23.53
N LYS A 100 9.28 -2.83 24.78
CA LYS A 100 10.40 -3.57 25.38
C LYS A 100 11.78 -2.89 25.19
N GLY A 101 11.83 -1.56 25.36
CA GLY A 101 13.06 -0.76 25.22
C GLY A 101 13.36 -0.23 23.81
N TYR A 102 12.54 -0.57 22.82
CA TYR A 102 12.68 -0.10 21.44
C TYR A 102 11.61 0.93 21.07
N GLY A 103 11.99 1.94 20.30
CA GLY A 103 11.04 2.86 19.65
C GLY A 103 10.51 2.24 18.37
N ILE A 104 9.20 1.98 18.30
CA ILE A 104 8.55 1.44 17.11
C ILE A 104 7.75 2.54 16.46
N HIS A 105 8.05 2.82 15.19
CA HIS A 105 7.44 3.91 14.42
C HIS A 105 6.69 3.39 13.20
N GLN A 106 5.55 4.00 12.91
CA GLN A 106 4.73 3.72 11.75
C GLN A 106 4.22 5.01 11.11
N MET A 107 3.78 4.92 9.86
CA MET A 107 3.09 6.02 9.18
C MET A 107 1.74 6.30 9.88
N PRO A 108 1.34 7.57 10.10
CA PRO A 108 0.02 7.90 10.63
C PRO A 108 -1.11 7.51 9.66
N PRO A 109 -2.38 7.57 10.12
CA PRO A 109 -3.53 7.46 9.23
C PRO A 109 -3.43 8.45 8.05
N ASN A 110 -3.94 8.12 6.86
CA ASN A 110 -4.78 6.96 6.52
C ASN A 110 -4.05 5.61 6.38
N ASN A 111 -2.73 5.54 6.63
CA ASN A 111 -2.02 4.26 6.63
C ASN A 111 -2.48 3.37 7.79
N GLN A 112 -2.50 2.05 7.57
CA GLN A 112 -2.97 1.07 8.56
C GLN A 112 -1.90 0.61 9.57
N GLY A 113 -0.69 1.17 9.52
CA GLY A 113 0.42 0.84 10.41
C GLY A 113 0.11 1.05 11.90
N LEU A 114 -0.87 1.91 12.22
CA LEU A 114 -1.40 2.07 13.59
C LEU A 114 -1.85 0.74 14.20
N THR A 115 -2.40 -0.17 13.39
CA THR A 115 -2.85 -1.51 13.82
C THR A 115 -1.71 -2.31 14.45
N ALA A 116 -0.50 -2.25 13.88
CA ALA A 116 0.66 -2.93 14.43
C ALA A 116 1.08 -2.34 15.79
N LEU A 117 1.00 -1.01 15.94
CA LEU A 117 1.29 -0.35 17.21
C LEU A 117 0.26 -0.71 18.28
N LEU A 118 -1.02 -0.84 17.93
CA LEU A 118 -2.07 -1.29 18.86
C LEU A 118 -1.81 -2.70 19.37
N MET A 119 -1.52 -3.64 18.47
CA MET A 119 -1.17 -5.01 18.85
C MET A 119 0.03 -5.04 19.80
N LEU A 120 1.11 -4.32 19.45
CA LEU A 120 2.32 -4.27 20.28
C LEU A 120 2.06 -3.61 21.64
N ASN A 121 1.19 -2.60 21.71
CA ASN A 121 0.81 -1.97 22.98
C ASN A 121 0.10 -2.97 23.90
N VAL A 122 -0.91 -3.71 23.40
CA VAL A 122 -1.58 -4.77 24.17
C VAL A 122 -0.57 -5.84 24.62
N LEU A 123 0.25 -6.31 23.69
CA LEU A 123 1.26 -7.34 23.97
C LEU A 123 2.37 -6.88 24.92
N SER A 124 2.55 -5.57 25.11
CA SER A 124 3.58 -5.01 26.01
C SER A 124 3.35 -5.41 27.46
N GLY A 125 2.09 -5.68 27.86
CA GLY A 125 1.70 -6.15 29.19
C GLY A 125 2.08 -7.61 29.47
N PHE A 126 2.48 -8.37 28.44
CA PHE A 126 2.79 -9.80 28.57
C PHE A 126 4.29 -10.07 28.47
N LYS A 127 4.71 -11.21 29.03
CA LYS A 127 6.09 -11.70 28.97
C LYS A 127 6.29 -12.70 27.83
N LEU A 128 6.04 -12.28 26.60
CA LEU A 128 6.08 -13.17 25.43
C LEU A 128 7.42 -13.90 25.24
N GLY A 129 8.54 -13.31 25.71
CA GLY A 129 9.86 -13.95 25.66
C GLY A 129 10.05 -15.15 26.58
N GLU A 130 9.15 -15.33 27.56
CA GLU A 130 9.12 -16.51 28.44
C GLU A 130 8.25 -17.65 27.84
N LEU A 131 7.54 -17.40 26.73
CA LEU A 131 6.64 -18.36 26.07
C LEU A 131 7.27 -18.97 24.81
N ASP A 132 6.89 -20.20 24.48
CA ASP A 132 7.25 -20.84 23.20
C ASP A 132 6.72 -20.00 22.01
N PRO A 133 7.58 -19.57 21.07
CA PRO A 133 7.19 -18.86 19.85
C PRO A 133 6.03 -19.49 19.07
N ASN A 134 5.93 -20.82 19.06
CA ASN A 134 4.85 -21.55 18.38
C ASN A 134 3.88 -22.21 19.37
N GLY A 135 3.98 -21.87 20.66
CA GLY A 135 3.13 -22.41 21.70
C GLY A 135 1.73 -21.82 21.66
N ALA A 136 0.74 -22.64 22.03
CA ALA A 136 -0.68 -22.26 22.02
C ALA A 136 -0.96 -20.99 22.85
N GLU A 137 -0.29 -20.82 23.99
CA GLU A 137 -0.47 -19.65 24.86
C GLU A 137 -0.04 -18.34 24.18
N ARG A 138 1.15 -18.33 23.58
CA ARG A 138 1.64 -17.15 22.87
C ARG A 138 0.77 -16.82 21.66
N LEU A 139 0.43 -17.83 20.87
CA LEU A 139 -0.44 -17.67 19.72
C LEU A 139 -1.81 -17.12 20.14
N HIS A 140 -2.39 -17.60 21.24
CA HIS A 140 -3.64 -17.05 21.76
C HIS A 140 -3.55 -15.56 22.08
N LEU A 141 -2.48 -15.12 22.76
CA LEU A 141 -2.26 -13.69 23.06
C LEU A 141 -2.11 -12.85 21.79
N GLU A 142 -1.33 -13.32 20.82
CA GLU A 142 -1.12 -12.63 19.54
C GLU A 142 -2.42 -12.56 18.71
N ILE A 143 -3.23 -13.63 18.71
CA ILE A 143 -4.54 -13.68 18.07
C ILE A 143 -5.51 -12.69 18.71
N GLU A 144 -5.62 -12.66 20.04
CA GLU A 144 -6.54 -11.75 20.73
C GLU A 144 -6.12 -10.29 20.61
N ALA A 145 -4.81 -10.00 20.68
CA ALA A 145 -4.29 -8.66 20.40
C ALA A 145 -4.61 -8.24 18.95
N GLY A 146 -4.48 -9.15 18.00
CA GLY A 146 -4.89 -8.94 16.60
C GLY A 146 -6.38 -8.64 16.50
N ARG A 147 -7.24 -9.46 17.11
CA ARG A 147 -8.70 -9.27 17.10
C ARG A 147 -9.10 -7.89 17.62
N LEU A 148 -8.51 -7.43 18.72
CA LEU A 148 -8.77 -6.11 19.30
C LEU A 148 -8.26 -4.97 18.41
N ALA A 149 -7.03 -5.08 17.90
CA ALA A 149 -6.45 -4.05 17.05
C ALA A 149 -7.20 -3.90 15.72
N TYR A 150 -7.65 -5.00 15.12
CA TYR A 150 -8.43 -4.97 13.87
C TYR A 150 -9.83 -4.40 14.07
N ARG A 151 -10.49 -4.68 15.21
CA ARG A 151 -11.74 -4.00 15.59
C ARG A 151 -11.56 -2.49 15.59
N ASP A 152 -10.47 -2.00 16.20
CA ASP A 152 -10.23 -0.56 16.31
C ASP A 152 -9.80 0.06 14.99
N ARG A 153 -9.02 -0.66 14.17
CA ARG A 153 -8.73 -0.26 12.79
C ARG A 153 -10.02 -0.02 12.01
N ASP A 154 -10.93 -0.98 12.03
CA ASP A 154 -12.18 -0.93 11.27
C ASP A 154 -13.15 0.13 11.81
N THR A 155 -13.02 0.49 13.09
CA THR A 155 -13.87 1.50 13.74
C THR A 155 -13.36 2.93 13.53
N PHE A 156 -12.05 3.15 13.62
CA PHE A 156 -11.48 4.50 13.75
C PHE A 156 -10.59 4.93 12.58
N LEU A 157 -9.98 4.00 11.84
CA LEU A 157 -8.91 4.37 10.93
C LEU A 157 -9.47 4.97 9.62
N GLY A 158 -9.00 6.15 9.27
CA GLY A 158 -9.39 6.83 8.03
C GLY A 158 -8.50 8.04 7.73
N ASP A 159 -8.84 8.76 6.68
CA ASP A 159 -8.16 9.99 6.31
C ASP A 159 -8.45 11.11 7.33
N GLN A 160 -7.41 11.64 7.95
CA GLN A 160 -7.52 12.62 9.03
C GLN A 160 -8.03 13.98 8.55
N ASP A 161 -8.01 14.25 7.25
CA ASP A 161 -8.62 15.45 6.66
C ASP A 161 -10.15 15.30 6.56
N HIS A 162 -10.68 14.09 6.73
CA HIS A 162 -12.11 13.78 6.59
C HIS A 162 -12.75 13.20 7.85
N VAL A 163 -11.99 12.48 8.69
CA VAL A 163 -12.49 11.87 9.92
C VAL A 163 -11.53 12.08 11.09
N ALA A 164 -12.07 12.27 12.30
CA ALA A 164 -11.26 12.39 13.49
C ALA A 164 -10.77 11.00 13.94
N VAL A 165 -9.44 10.79 13.90
CA VAL A 165 -8.81 9.56 14.40
C VAL A 165 -8.13 9.86 15.75
N PRO A 166 -8.56 9.24 16.88
CA PRO A 166 -8.03 9.54 18.21
C PRO A 166 -6.68 8.86 18.49
N VAL A 167 -5.68 9.07 17.62
CA VAL A 167 -4.37 8.38 17.62
C VAL A 167 -3.69 8.38 18.99
N LYS A 168 -3.67 9.53 19.69
CA LYS A 168 -3.02 9.63 21.01
C LYS A 168 -3.69 8.78 22.08
N GLU A 169 -5.02 8.68 22.04
CA GLU A 169 -5.77 7.83 22.98
C GLU A 169 -5.54 6.37 22.65
N LEU A 170 -5.70 5.99 21.38
CA LEU A 170 -5.53 4.62 20.90
C LEU A 170 -4.13 4.07 21.23
N LEU A 171 -3.08 4.90 21.15
CA LEU A 171 -1.71 4.50 21.48
C LEU A 171 -1.31 4.67 22.96
N SER A 172 -2.24 5.05 23.84
CA SER A 172 -1.95 5.18 25.27
C SER A 172 -1.91 3.81 25.96
N SER A 173 -1.08 3.68 27.01
CA SER A 173 -1.07 2.47 27.85
C SER A 173 -2.44 2.24 28.50
N ALA A 174 -3.09 3.31 28.97
CA ALA A 174 -4.41 3.23 29.58
C ALA A 174 -5.50 2.71 28.64
N TYR A 175 -5.33 2.87 27.32
CA TYR A 175 -6.23 2.27 26.34
C TYR A 175 -5.91 0.79 26.12
N ALA A 176 -4.63 0.42 26.08
CA ALA A 176 -4.18 -0.96 25.94
C ALA A 176 -4.55 -1.86 27.13
N ASP A 177 -4.66 -1.28 28.33
CA ASP A 177 -5.03 -1.99 29.57
C ASP A 177 -6.54 -2.27 29.70
N ARG A 178 -7.39 -1.78 28.78
CA ARG A 178 -8.85 -1.97 28.77
C ARG A 178 -9.26 -3.29 28.11
#